data_AF-A0A7S4Q1T5-F1
#
_entry.id   AF-A0A7S4Q1T5-F1
#
_cell.length_a   1.000
_cell.length_b   1.000
_cell.length_c   1.000
_cell.angle_alpha   90.00
_cell.angle_beta   90.00
_cell.angle_gamma   90.00
#
_symmetry.space_group_name_H-M   'P 1'
#
loop_
_entity.id
_entity.type
_entity.pdbx_description
1 polymer ?
#
loop_
_entity_poly.entity_id
_entity_poly.type
_entity_poly.pdbx_seq_one_letter_code
_entity_poly.pdbx_strand_id
1 'polypeptide(L)'
;VAQRARSVLASQPCPCRKRHADVMEVLDRILADWQACRPAGAALPLDCASLVLERAAARVAEAPSEPQAREDARALLQPAGGGIGPTPFELLLRVDGGVVHFVRFWHAMHEVWLRLRPPCAQDDEPLAEEVPTVRDVFLRRFSHSGVGWCWFAELVEGARNMSADTAVWAPLEVAARQVASEARRRPGAGQMVQLDEVSALLLPWLQDLVEDYCRGSRGAKIFCVLDVARCKRQDACLHLGHSSWDVELALQSLFAGATCRQGFPATASAWSSGGAKLRRGEVECPICTVPYAEGSRSVITHCCFQVLCLACHKRLTDVMRRLSCPFCRGVSKVPEELQDDRSPRKHRPLAGQAGFGPHPGWRGEVVAALREPRPAARPALRPPQPRAAPARPLRQAPNSPPPPPPPACTRPPPPSGVGAARRSWWQERARSLAPSARPPPFP
;
A
#
# COMPACT_ATOMS: atom_id res chain seq x y z
N VAL A 1 -37.97 20.05 -1.36
CA VAL A 1 -36.94 20.87 -2.05
C VAL A 1 -35.73 21.16 -1.16
N ALA A 2 -35.92 21.66 0.07
CA ALA A 2 -34.82 21.92 1.02
C ALA A 2 -33.93 20.69 1.36
N GLN A 3 -34.50 19.48 1.44
CA GLN A 3 -33.75 18.24 1.68
C GLN A 3 -32.95 17.77 0.45
N ARG A 4 -33.43 18.07 -0.77
CA ARG A 4 -32.67 17.89 -2.02
C ARG A 4 -31.57 18.95 -2.17
N ALA A 5 -31.82 20.19 -1.74
CA ALA A 5 -30.81 21.25 -1.73
C ALA A 5 -29.66 20.93 -0.75
N ARG A 6 -29.95 20.33 0.41
CA ARG A 6 -28.91 19.86 1.35
C ARG A 6 -28.08 18.70 0.80
N SER A 7 -28.66 17.76 0.05
CA SER A 7 -27.88 16.65 -0.55
C SER A 7 -27.03 17.09 -1.75
N VAL A 8 -27.46 18.13 -2.49
CA VAL A 8 -26.68 18.71 -3.60
C VAL A 8 -25.56 19.62 -3.09
N LEU A 9 -25.76 20.33 -1.97
CA LEU A 9 -24.69 21.12 -1.35
C LEU A 9 -23.69 20.26 -0.56
N ALA A 10 -24.12 19.11 0.00
CA ALA A 10 -23.21 18.13 0.61
C ALA A 10 -22.35 17.35 -0.41
N SER A 11 -22.61 17.50 -1.71
CA SER A 11 -21.88 16.82 -2.79
C SER A 11 -20.99 17.75 -3.61
N GLN A 12 -20.91 19.04 -3.29
CA GLN A 12 -19.85 19.87 -3.85
C GLN A 12 -18.52 19.46 -3.20
N PRO A 13 -17.55 18.94 -3.97
CA PRO A 13 -16.25 18.59 -3.42
C PRO A 13 -15.64 19.87 -2.84
N CYS A 14 -15.33 19.86 -1.54
CA CYS A 14 -14.62 20.96 -0.91
C CYS A 14 -13.42 21.33 -1.81
N PRO A 15 -13.20 22.60 -2.16
CA PRO A 15 -12.01 23.01 -2.92
C PRO A 15 -10.69 22.68 -2.18
N CYS A 16 -10.77 22.35 -0.89
CA CYS A 16 -9.70 21.78 -0.09
C CYS A 16 -9.39 20.30 -0.39
N ARG A 17 -10.26 19.58 -1.10
CA ARG A 17 -10.12 18.16 -1.49
C ARG A 17 -9.12 17.97 -2.64
N LYS A 18 -8.03 18.76 -2.63
CA LYS A 18 -6.83 18.43 -3.40
C LYS A 18 -6.42 17.03 -2.97
N ARG A 19 -6.12 16.15 -3.92
CA ARG A 19 -5.76 14.75 -3.65
C ARG A 19 -4.60 14.75 -2.64
N HIS A 20 -4.89 14.40 -1.39
CA HIS A 20 -3.84 14.09 -0.44
C HIS A 20 -3.08 12.89 -1.01
N ALA A 21 -1.75 12.98 -0.98
CA ALA A 21 -0.93 11.85 -1.35
C ALA A 21 -1.24 10.70 -0.39
N ASP A 22 -1.70 9.57 -0.92
CA ASP A 22 -1.89 8.33 -0.18
C ASP A 22 -0.53 7.91 0.43
N VAL A 23 -0.51 7.19 1.55
CA VAL A 23 0.71 6.61 2.14
C VAL A 23 1.52 5.88 1.09
N MET A 24 0.88 5.15 0.19
CA MET A 24 1.57 4.43 -0.87
C MET A 24 2.28 5.37 -1.85
N GLU A 25 1.71 6.54 -2.15
CA GLU A 25 2.36 7.57 -2.96
C GLU A 25 3.51 8.25 -2.21
N VAL A 26 3.38 8.44 -0.90
CA VAL A 26 4.46 8.94 -0.06
C VAL A 26 5.61 7.94 -0.02
N LEU A 27 5.32 6.65 0.18
CA LEU A 27 6.31 5.58 0.16
C LEU A 27 7.00 5.47 -1.21
N ASP A 28 6.26 5.56 -2.31
CA ASP A 28 6.80 5.59 -3.69
C ASP A 28 7.84 6.71 -3.85
N ARG A 29 7.53 7.91 -3.36
CA ARG A 29 8.45 9.04 -3.40
C ARG A 29 9.69 8.83 -2.52
N ILE A 30 9.51 8.28 -1.32
CA ILE A 30 10.63 7.94 -0.43
C ILE A 30 11.55 6.89 -1.07
N LEU A 31 10.98 5.86 -1.70
CA LEU A 31 11.75 4.83 -2.42
C LEU A 31 12.50 5.42 -3.62
N ALA A 32 11.87 6.32 -4.37
CA ALA A 32 12.53 7.04 -5.46
C ALA A 32 13.69 7.93 -4.94
N ASP A 33 13.49 8.62 -3.82
CA ASP A 33 14.54 9.45 -3.19
C ASP A 33 15.70 8.59 -2.69
N TRP A 34 15.39 7.41 -2.10
CA TRP A 34 16.40 6.43 -1.70
C TRP A 34 17.25 5.99 -2.90
N GLN A 35 16.61 5.55 -3.99
CA GLN A 35 17.32 5.13 -5.21
C GLN A 35 18.15 6.26 -5.82
N ALA A 36 17.65 7.50 -5.77
CA ALA A 36 18.33 8.68 -6.28
C ALA A 36 19.61 9.03 -5.50
N CYS A 37 19.74 8.55 -4.25
CA CYS A 37 20.97 8.65 -3.46
C CYS A 37 22.02 7.60 -3.84
N ARG A 38 21.72 6.68 -4.77
CA ARG A 38 22.61 5.61 -5.26
C ARG A 38 23.21 4.74 -4.13
N PRO A 39 22.36 4.12 -3.29
CA PRO A 39 22.81 3.31 -2.16
C PRO A 39 23.51 2.03 -2.62
N ALA A 40 24.40 1.51 -1.78
CA ALA A 40 24.99 0.18 -1.94
C ALA A 40 24.02 -0.86 -1.35
N GLY A 41 22.94 -1.15 -2.07
CA GLY A 41 21.87 -2.02 -1.61
C GLY A 41 20.97 -1.33 -0.57
N ALA A 42 20.96 -1.84 0.66
CA ALA A 42 20.09 -1.38 1.75
C ALA A 42 20.77 -0.40 2.72
N ALA A 43 22.00 0.00 2.41
CA ALA A 43 22.78 0.99 3.16
C ALA A 43 23.36 2.04 2.21
N LEU A 44 23.49 3.26 2.72
CA LEU A 44 24.09 4.40 2.05
C LEU A 44 25.33 4.82 2.85
N PRO A 45 26.52 4.93 2.24
CA PRO A 45 27.68 5.41 2.98
C PRO A 45 27.57 6.90 3.34
N LEU A 46 28.20 7.31 4.44
CA LEU A 46 28.05 8.63 5.06
C LEU A 46 28.49 9.79 4.14
N ASP A 47 29.43 9.54 3.23
CA ASP A 47 29.85 10.50 2.21
C ASP A 47 28.70 10.91 1.28
N CYS A 48 27.67 10.08 1.15
CA CYS A 48 26.45 10.38 0.41
C CYS A 48 25.33 11.04 1.27
N ALA A 49 25.55 11.30 2.57
CA ALA A 49 24.51 11.87 3.44
C ALA A 49 24.09 13.29 3.03
N SER A 50 24.99 14.07 2.42
CA SER A 50 24.64 15.37 1.83
C SER A 50 23.55 15.26 0.77
N LEU A 51 23.58 14.22 -0.07
CA LEU A 51 22.54 13.97 -1.07
C LEU A 51 21.18 13.70 -0.42
N VAL A 52 21.16 13.01 0.73
CA VAL A 52 19.91 12.77 1.47
C VAL A 52 19.31 14.10 1.95
N LEU A 53 20.14 15.00 2.50
CA LEU A 53 19.70 16.33 2.92
C LEU A 53 19.21 17.17 1.75
N GLU A 54 19.92 17.15 0.62
CA GLU A 54 19.49 17.83 -0.61
C GLU A 54 18.13 17.33 -1.09
N ARG A 55 17.90 16.00 -1.06
CA ARG A 55 16.60 15.40 -1.41
C ARG A 55 15.50 15.87 -0.47
N ALA A 56 15.73 15.81 0.84
CA ALA A 56 14.77 16.28 1.83
C ALA A 56 14.44 17.78 1.62
N ALA A 57 15.45 18.62 1.40
CA ALA A 57 15.28 20.04 1.12
C ALA A 57 14.48 20.30 -0.16
N ALA A 58 14.78 19.57 -1.24
CA ALA A 58 14.02 19.66 -2.50
C ALA A 58 12.54 19.31 -2.28
N ARG A 59 12.23 18.26 -1.51
CA ARG A 59 10.84 17.91 -1.17
C ARG A 59 10.11 19.02 -0.43
N VAL A 60 10.77 19.65 0.55
CA VAL A 60 10.18 20.78 1.29
C VAL A 60 9.94 21.99 0.38
N ALA A 61 10.83 22.24 -0.59
CA ALA A 61 10.69 23.33 -1.54
C ALA A 61 9.56 23.10 -2.57
N GLU A 62 9.44 21.88 -3.09
CA GLU A 62 8.48 21.50 -4.14
C GLU A 62 7.07 21.18 -3.62
N ALA A 63 6.92 20.91 -2.33
CA ALA A 63 5.64 20.50 -1.76
C ALA A 63 4.58 21.61 -1.88
N PRO A 64 3.39 21.32 -2.43
CA PRO A 64 2.27 22.26 -2.50
C PRO A 64 1.55 22.37 -1.15
N SER A 65 2.30 22.73 -0.10
CA SER A 65 1.85 22.80 1.28
C SER A 65 1.75 24.24 1.78
N GLU A 66 1.02 24.45 2.86
CA GLU A 66 0.92 25.75 3.52
C GLU A 66 2.31 26.29 3.93
N PRO A 67 2.52 27.61 3.94
CA PRO A 67 3.80 28.19 4.35
C PRO A 67 4.28 27.69 5.72
N GLN A 68 3.37 27.55 6.69
CA GLN A 68 3.69 27.06 8.02
C GLN A 68 4.20 25.61 8.00
N ALA A 69 3.50 24.71 7.30
CA ALA A 69 3.92 23.31 7.16
C ALA A 69 5.30 23.17 6.50
N ARG A 70 5.61 24.04 5.52
CA ARG A 70 6.95 24.09 4.91
C ARG A 70 8.00 24.59 5.89
N GLU A 71 7.68 25.60 6.71
CA GLU A 71 8.59 26.11 7.73
C GLU A 71 8.87 25.06 8.82
N ASP A 72 7.84 24.35 9.28
CA ASP A 72 7.97 23.25 10.24
C ASP A 72 8.84 22.11 9.68
N ALA A 73 8.72 21.82 8.38
CA ALA A 73 9.57 20.85 7.70
C ALA A 73 11.01 21.36 7.49
N ARG A 74 11.21 22.66 7.19
CA ARG A 74 12.55 23.28 7.14
C ARG A 74 13.26 23.25 8.48
N ALA A 75 12.52 23.45 9.58
CA ALA A 75 13.08 23.38 10.92
C ALA A 75 13.71 22.01 11.24
N LEU A 76 13.27 20.92 10.59
CA LEU A 76 13.93 19.61 10.70
C LEU A 76 15.30 19.58 10.00
N LEU A 77 15.48 20.37 8.96
CA LEU A 77 16.68 20.40 8.11
C LEU A 77 17.68 21.48 8.53
N GLN A 78 17.39 22.24 9.58
CA GLN A 78 18.25 23.30 10.09
C GLN A 78 18.78 22.96 11.50
N PRO A 79 20.03 23.32 11.83
CA PRO A 79 20.55 23.13 13.18
C PRO A 79 19.75 23.94 14.20
N ALA A 80 19.47 23.35 15.36
CA ALA A 80 18.83 24.08 16.45
C ALA A 80 19.74 25.24 16.89
N GLY A 81 19.25 26.48 16.78
CA GLY A 81 19.96 27.68 17.22
C GLY A 81 21.05 28.21 16.27
N GLY A 82 21.07 27.79 15.00
CA GLY A 82 22.01 28.33 13.99
C GLY A 82 23.49 27.95 14.20
N GLY A 83 23.78 27.01 15.10
CA GLY A 83 25.13 26.52 15.38
C GLY A 83 25.60 25.41 14.43
N ILE A 84 26.83 24.93 14.64
CA ILE A 84 27.51 23.87 13.87
C ILE A 84 27.04 22.46 14.33
N GLY A 85 25.80 22.34 14.82
CA GLY A 85 25.26 21.09 15.35
C GLY A 85 24.58 20.24 14.27
N PRO A 86 24.41 18.92 14.50
CA PRO A 86 23.58 18.09 13.64
C PRO A 86 22.14 18.60 13.65
N THR A 87 21.54 18.62 12.47
CA THR A 87 20.12 18.92 12.28
C THR A 87 19.24 17.84 12.92
N PRO A 88 18.01 18.16 13.34
CA PRO A 88 17.05 17.15 13.79
C PRO A 88 16.89 15.98 12.81
N PHE A 89 16.93 16.27 11.51
CA PHE A 89 16.86 15.26 10.46
C PHE A 89 18.08 14.31 10.46
N GLU A 90 19.30 14.82 10.60
CA GLU A 90 20.50 13.98 10.75
C GLU A 90 20.44 13.11 12.02
N LEU A 91 19.88 13.64 13.11
CA LEU A 91 19.64 12.87 14.34
C LEU A 91 18.63 11.72 14.12
N LEU A 92 17.67 11.87 13.20
CA LEU A 92 16.74 10.79 12.82
C LEU A 92 17.42 9.71 11.97
N LEU A 93 18.35 10.10 11.09
CA LEU A 93 19.11 9.16 10.26
C LEU A 93 19.98 8.21 11.10
N ARG A 94 20.49 8.66 12.25
CA ARG A 94 21.35 7.88 13.17
C ARG A 94 22.40 7.07 12.42
N VAL A 95 23.40 7.77 11.88
CA VAL A 95 24.54 7.17 11.19
C VAL A 95 25.21 6.17 12.13
N ASP A 96 25.26 4.91 11.73
CA ASP A 96 25.91 3.82 12.47
C ASP A 96 27.02 3.23 11.61
N GLY A 97 28.23 3.07 12.17
CA GLY A 97 29.38 2.58 11.41
C GLY A 97 29.72 3.37 10.13
N GLY A 98 29.34 4.65 10.04
CA GLY A 98 29.54 5.46 8.84
C GLY A 98 28.58 5.13 7.69
N VAL A 99 27.45 4.48 7.98
CA VAL A 99 26.39 4.21 7.00
C VAL A 99 25.01 4.66 7.50
N VAL A 100 24.14 5.00 6.57
CA VAL A 100 22.71 5.28 6.78
C VAL A 100 21.93 4.08 6.25
N HIS A 101 21.25 3.35 7.13
CA HIS A 101 20.40 2.23 6.75
C HIS A 101 19.06 2.70 6.19
N PHE A 102 18.53 2.00 5.19
CA PHE A 102 17.26 2.36 4.54
C PHE A 102 16.11 2.57 5.53
N VAL A 103 15.97 1.72 6.55
CA VAL A 103 14.88 1.85 7.54
C VAL A 103 14.94 3.17 8.34
N ARG A 104 16.15 3.71 8.58
CA ARG A 104 16.35 5.02 9.23
C ARG A 104 16.09 6.17 8.26
N PHE A 105 16.58 6.05 7.03
CA PHE A 105 16.28 6.99 5.95
C PHE A 105 14.76 7.10 5.74
N TRP A 106 14.06 5.97 5.66
CA TRP A 106 12.61 5.92 5.51
C TRP A 106 11.91 6.63 6.68
N HIS A 107 12.33 6.37 7.92
CA HIS A 107 11.78 7.07 9.09
C HIS A 107 11.99 8.59 9.00
N ALA A 108 13.21 9.05 8.70
CA ALA A 108 13.52 10.47 8.59
C ALA A 108 12.74 11.18 7.47
N MET A 109 12.67 10.58 6.28
CA MET A 109 11.90 11.13 5.17
C MET A 109 10.41 11.13 5.45
N HIS A 110 9.89 10.11 6.12
CA HIS A 110 8.48 10.06 6.51
C HIS A 110 8.13 11.18 7.49
N GLU A 111 9.01 11.53 8.43
CA GLU A 111 8.82 12.69 9.32
C GLU A 111 8.73 14.00 8.52
N VAL A 112 9.56 14.19 7.50
CA VAL A 112 9.45 15.36 6.60
C VAL A 112 8.08 15.40 5.92
N TRP A 113 7.61 14.27 5.39
CA TRP A 113 6.28 14.17 4.78
C TRP A 113 5.14 14.44 5.76
N LEU A 114 5.26 13.98 7.01
CA LEU A 114 4.26 14.25 8.04
C LEU A 114 4.15 15.74 8.35
N ARG A 115 5.26 16.50 8.38
CA ARG A 115 5.22 17.96 8.57
C ARG A 115 4.65 18.71 7.37
N LEU A 116 4.82 18.18 6.18
CA LEU A 116 4.26 18.75 4.95
C LEU A 116 2.76 18.45 4.79
N ARG A 117 2.17 17.54 5.57
CA ARG A 117 0.77 17.14 5.47
C ARG A 117 -0.15 18.25 6.03
N PRO A 118 -1.17 18.71 5.27
CA PRO A 118 -2.11 19.71 5.75
C PRO A 118 -2.89 19.22 6.99
N PRO A 119 -3.22 20.09 7.96
CA PRO A 119 -3.98 19.71 9.15
C PRO A 119 -5.36 19.10 8.85
N CYS A 120 -6.02 19.59 7.79
CA CYS A 120 -7.33 19.10 7.34
C CYS A 120 -7.30 17.68 6.74
N ALA A 121 -6.11 17.11 6.52
CA ALA A 121 -5.94 15.77 6.00
C ALA A 121 -6.08 14.68 7.08
N GLN A 122 -6.32 15.03 8.34
CA GLN A 122 -6.34 14.07 9.46
C GLN A 122 -7.56 13.14 9.44
N ASP A 123 -8.66 13.53 8.80
CA ASP A 123 -9.89 12.72 8.73
C ASP A 123 -9.81 11.55 7.73
N ASP A 124 -8.74 11.48 6.94
CA ASP A 124 -8.47 10.36 6.04
C ASP A 124 -7.37 9.50 6.68
N GLU A 125 -7.78 8.48 7.42
CA GLU A 125 -6.89 7.54 8.08
C GLU A 125 -6.07 6.80 7.00
N PRO A 126 -4.72 6.86 7.08
CA PRO A 126 -3.84 6.40 6.03
C PRO A 126 -4.05 4.91 5.65
N LEU A 127 -4.02 4.62 4.35
CA LEU A 127 -3.97 3.24 3.88
C LEU A 127 -2.67 2.57 4.37
N ALA A 128 -2.79 1.37 4.93
CA ALA A 128 -1.68 0.57 5.43
C ALA A 128 -0.88 1.22 6.59
N GLU A 129 -1.57 1.81 7.58
CA GLU A 129 -0.94 2.38 8.78
C GLU A 129 -0.01 1.42 9.54
N GLU A 130 -0.27 0.12 9.40
CA GLU A 130 0.53 -0.92 10.01
C GLU A 130 1.98 -0.91 9.48
N VAL A 131 2.22 -0.42 8.25
CA VAL A 131 3.54 -0.38 7.60
C VAL A 131 4.51 0.57 8.33
N PRO A 132 4.22 1.89 8.48
CA PRO A 132 5.05 2.78 9.28
C PRO A 132 5.06 2.37 10.76
N THR A 133 3.99 1.77 11.27
CA THR A 133 3.95 1.26 12.65
C THR A 133 4.99 0.16 12.87
N VAL A 134 5.10 -0.83 11.97
CA VAL A 134 6.10 -1.91 12.07
C VAL A 134 7.51 -1.32 12.10
N ARG A 135 7.80 -0.36 11.23
CA ARG A 135 9.07 0.38 11.21
C ARG A 135 9.34 1.04 12.57
N ASP A 136 8.40 1.80 13.10
CA ASP A 136 8.61 2.58 14.32
C ASP A 136 8.73 1.69 15.56
N VAL A 137 7.95 0.61 15.65
CA VAL A 137 8.07 -0.40 16.70
C VAL A 137 9.44 -1.10 16.63
N PHE A 138 9.88 -1.47 15.43
CA PHE A 138 11.20 -2.05 15.21
C PHE A 138 12.33 -1.10 15.63
N LEU A 139 12.35 0.14 15.11
CA LEU A 139 13.40 1.13 15.40
C LEU A 139 13.47 1.50 16.87
N ARG A 140 12.31 1.65 17.54
CA ARG A 140 12.27 1.88 18.98
C ARG A 140 12.88 0.71 19.73
N ARG A 141 12.46 -0.53 19.46
CA ARG A 141 13.00 -1.71 20.15
C ARG A 141 14.49 -1.90 19.91
N PHE A 142 14.92 -1.72 18.66
CA PHE A 142 16.32 -1.81 18.24
C PHE A 142 17.20 -0.86 19.06
N SER A 143 16.72 0.36 19.30
CA SER A 143 17.46 1.39 20.04
C SER A 143 17.62 1.12 21.54
N HIS A 144 16.88 0.19 22.15
CA HIS A 144 16.90 -0.02 23.61
C HIS A 144 17.58 -1.32 24.05
N SER A 145 17.37 -2.42 23.34
CA SER A 145 17.73 -3.75 23.84
C SER A 145 18.34 -4.68 22.79
N GLY A 146 18.60 -4.14 21.59
CA GLY A 146 18.71 -4.97 20.40
C GLY A 146 17.42 -5.74 20.09
N VAL A 147 17.36 -6.30 18.89
CA VAL A 147 16.21 -7.05 18.38
C VAL A 147 16.70 -8.42 17.93
N GLY A 148 15.98 -9.48 18.28
CA GLY A 148 16.26 -10.83 17.75
C GLY A 148 15.35 -11.18 16.57
N TRP A 149 15.82 -12.04 15.66
CA TRP A 149 15.06 -12.40 14.45
C TRP A 149 13.69 -13.03 14.74
N CYS A 150 13.59 -13.80 15.82
CA CYS A 150 12.33 -14.40 16.25
C CYS A 150 11.29 -13.33 16.62
N TRP A 151 11.73 -12.28 17.32
CA TRP A 151 10.87 -11.16 17.66
C TRP A 151 10.45 -10.35 16.44
N PHE A 152 11.37 -10.13 15.48
CA PHE A 152 11.03 -9.45 14.23
C PHE A 152 9.98 -10.22 13.42
N ALA A 153 10.13 -11.54 13.31
CA ALA A 153 9.12 -12.39 12.68
C ALA A 153 7.76 -12.33 13.39
N GLU A 154 7.73 -12.33 14.73
CA GLU A 154 6.50 -12.12 15.51
C GLU A 154 5.86 -10.74 15.27
N LEU A 155 6.68 -9.69 15.13
CA LEU A 155 6.20 -8.34 14.81
C LEU A 155 5.51 -8.30 13.44
N VAL A 156 6.13 -8.90 12.43
CA VAL A 156 5.58 -8.98 11.06
C VAL A 156 4.29 -9.81 11.04
N GLU A 157 4.26 -10.96 11.72
CA GLU A 157 3.05 -11.77 11.86
C GLU A 157 1.92 -11.01 12.57
N GLY A 158 2.27 -10.26 13.63
CA GLY A 158 1.33 -9.39 14.33
C GLY A 158 0.72 -8.33 13.41
N ALA A 159 1.54 -7.69 12.58
CA ALA A 159 1.09 -6.70 11.60
C ALA A 159 0.20 -7.33 10.53
N ARG A 160 0.58 -8.51 9.99
CA ARG A 160 -0.26 -9.27 9.05
C ARG A 160 -1.65 -9.50 9.63
N ASN A 161 -1.73 -10.00 10.86
CA ASN A 161 -3.01 -10.37 11.47
C ASN A 161 -3.93 -9.17 11.76
N MET A 162 -3.39 -7.95 11.76
CA MET A 162 -4.16 -6.71 11.92
C MET A 162 -4.44 -6.01 10.59
N SER A 163 -3.76 -6.39 9.52
CA SER A 163 -3.91 -5.77 8.21
C SER A 163 -5.21 -6.22 7.54
N ALA A 164 -5.89 -5.28 6.88
CA ALA A 164 -7.00 -5.58 5.98
C ALA A 164 -6.54 -6.37 4.73
N ASP A 165 -5.24 -6.35 4.42
CA ASP A 165 -4.65 -7.08 3.31
C ASP A 165 -3.56 -8.03 3.81
N THR A 166 -3.99 -9.13 4.44
CA THR A 166 -3.07 -10.12 4.99
C THR A 166 -2.14 -10.75 3.93
N ALA A 167 -2.55 -10.76 2.66
CA ALA A 167 -1.81 -11.40 1.57
C ALA A 167 -0.51 -10.66 1.21
N VAL A 168 -0.46 -9.32 1.31
CA VAL A 168 0.78 -8.57 1.02
C VAL A 168 1.87 -8.77 2.05
N TRP A 169 1.52 -9.16 3.28
CA TRP A 169 2.48 -9.42 4.34
C TRP A 169 3.11 -10.81 4.26
N ALA A 170 2.47 -11.75 3.56
CA ALA A 170 2.90 -13.14 3.52
C ALA A 170 4.34 -13.33 3.00
N PRO A 171 4.80 -12.65 1.93
CA PRO A 171 6.18 -12.77 1.48
C PRO A 171 7.20 -12.31 2.53
N LEU A 172 6.94 -11.18 3.20
CA LEU A 172 7.82 -10.64 4.24
C LEU A 172 7.88 -11.55 5.46
N GLU A 173 6.73 -12.09 5.90
CA GLU A 173 6.68 -13.03 7.02
C GLU A 173 7.46 -14.32 6.73
N VAL A 174 7.30 -14.88 5.53
CA VAL A 174 8.05 -16.07 5.10
C VAL A 174 9.54 -15.79 5.12
N ALA A 175 9.99 -14.66 4.57
CA ALA A 175 11.38 -14.28 4.57
C ALA A 175 11.93 -14.07 6.00
N ALA A 176 11.20 -13.34 6.85
CA ALA A 176 11.59 -13.11 8.24
C ALA A 176 11.72 -14.42 9.04
N ARG A 177 10.79 -15.38 8.84
CA ARG A 177 10.83 -16.70 9.49
C ARG A 177 11.99 -17.55 8.98
N GLN A 178 12.30 -17.50 7.69
CA GLN A 178 13.44 -18.20 7.11
C GLN A 178 14.75 -17.70 7.72
N VAL A 179 14.98 -16.39 7.73
CA VAL A 179 16.18 -15.79 8.35
C VAL A 179 16.25 -16.11 9.84
N ALA A 180 15.12 -16.06 10.57
CA ALA A 180 15.08 -16.48 11.97
C ALA A 180 15.48 -17.95 12.17
N SER A 181 15.07 -18.84 11.26
CA SER A 181 15.43 -20.25 11.33
C SER A 181 16.92 -20.50 11.04
N GLU A 182 17.50 -19.75 10.11
CA GLU A 182 18.92 -19.81 9.77
C GLU A 182 19.79 -19.25 10.88
N ALA A 183 19.40 -18.10 11.46
CA ALA A 183 20.08 -17.48 12.59
C ALA A 183 20.16 -18.42 13.81
N ARG A 184 19.13 -19.25 14.04
CA ARG A 184 19.13 -20.28 15.10
C ARG A 184 20.14 -21.40 14.86
N ARG A 185 20.54 -21.67 13.61
CA ARG A 185 21.46 -22.77 13.25
C ARG A 185 22.93 -22.36 13.33
N ARG A 186 23.25 -21.06 13.36
CA ARG A 186 24.64 -20.57 13.40
C ARG A 186 25.15 -20.54 14.85
N PRO A 187 26.15 -21.34 15.24
CA PRO A 187 26.77 -21.24 16.56
C PRO A 187 27.69 -20.01 16.62
N GLY A 188 27.63 -19.24 17.71
CA GLY A 188 28.70 -18.28 18.08
C GLY A 188 28.50 -16.80 17.75
N ALA A 189 27.36 -16.38 17.20
CA ALA A 189 27.02 -14.96 17.12
C ALA A 189 25.56 -14.80 17.55
N GLY A 190 25.29 -13.86 18.45
CA GLY A 190 23.97 -13.64 19.02
C GLY A 190 22.91 -13.53 17.91
N GLN A 191 21.70 -14.04 18.18
CA GLN A 191 20.53 -13.99 17.29
C GLN A 191 20.03 -12.55 17.02
N MET A 192 20.88 -11.56 17.24
CA MET A 192 20.61 -10.15 17.08
C MET A 192 20.56 -9.81 15.60
N VAL A 193 19.47 -9.17 15.24
CA VAL A 193 19.20 -8.61 13.94
C VAL A 193 20.11 -7.40 13.73
N GLN A 194 20.72 -7.31 12.56
CA GLN A 194 21.40 -6.09 12.13
C GLN A 194 20.45 -5.22 11.28
N LEU A 195 20.67 -3.89 11.28
CA LEU A 195 19.79 -2.96 10.55
C LEU A 195 19.88 -3.14 9.02
N ASP A 196 21.05 -3.52 8.51
CA ASP A 196 21.27 -3.83 7.10
C ASP A 196 20.45 -5.05 6.67
N GLU A 197 20.41 -6.11 7.46
CA GLU A 197 19.66 -7.33 7.15
C GLU A 197 18.14 -7.05 7.11
N VAL A 198 17.59 -6.32 8.08
CA VAL A 198 16.16 -5.94 8.05
C VAL A 198 15.87 -4.97 6.92
N SER A 199 16.77 -4.03 6.65
CA SER A 199 16.62 -3.11 5.53
C SER A 199 16.62 -3.86 4.19
N ALA A 200 17.45 -4.90 4.05
CA ALA A 200 17.50 -5.74 2.87
C ALA A 200 16.24 -6.59 2.66
N LEU A 201 15.51 -6.93 3.73
CA LEU A 201 14.19 -7.58 3.63
C LEU A 201 13.07 -6.59 3.32
N LEU A 202 13.05 -5.45 4.01
CA LEU A 202 11.97 -4.47 3.89
C LEU A 202 11.98 -3.74 2.56
N LEU A 203 13.16 -3.41 2.03
CA LEU A 203 13.29 -2.61 0.81
C LEU A 203 12.60 -3.26 -0.41
N PRO A 204 12.94 -4.51 -0.83
CA PRO A 204 12.27 -5.13 -1.97
C PRO A 204 10.79 -5.36 -1.72
N TRP A 205 10.40 -5.75 -0.50
CA TRP A 205 9.00 -5.93 -0.16
C TRP A 205 8.18 -4.63 -0.27
N LEU A 206 8.72 -3.50 0.19
CA LEU A 206 8.07 -2.20 0.04
C LEU A 206 7.98 -1.76 -1.43
N GLN A 207 8.99 -2.07 -2.25
CA GLN A 207 8.95 -1.79 -3.70
C GLN A 207 7.81 -2.55 -4.36
N ASP A 208 7.69 -3.86 -4.10
CA ASP A 208 6.61 -4.69 -4.63
C ASP A 208 5.23 -4.21 -4.14
N LEU A 209 5.14 -3.87 -2.84
CA LEU A 209 3.92 -3.36 -2.23
C LEU A 209 3.45 -2.06 -2.89
N VAL A 210 4.35 -1.08 -3.00
CA VAL A 210 4.05 0.21 -3.62
C VAL A 210 3.68 0.02 -5.09
N GLU A 211 4.43 -0.79 -5.83
CA GLU A 211 4.14 -1.03 -7.24
C GLU A 211 2.74 -1.64 -7.42
N ASP A 212 2.36 -2.63 -6.62
CA ASP A 212 1.04 -3.27 -6.74
C ASP A 212 -0.11 -2.32 -6.36
N TYR A 213 0.04 -1.52 -5.30
CA TYR A 213 -0.99 -0.58 -4.85
C TYR A 213 -1.11 0.69 -5.71
N CYS A 214 -0.01 1.16 -6.30
CA CYS A 214 -0.01 2.36 -7.12
C CYS A 214 -0.32 2.05 -8.59
N ARG A 215 0.23 0.95 -9.13
CA ARG A 215 0.28 0.68 -10.57
C ARG A 215 -0.19 -0.74 -10.95
N GLY A 216 -0.17 -1.68 -10.02
CA GLY A 216 -0.49 -3.09 -10.27
C GLY A 216 -1.96 -3.46 -10.11
N SER A 217 -2.17 -4.73 -9.75
CA SER A 217 -3.48 -5.37 -9.68
C SER A 217 -4.34 -4.77 -8.58
N ARG A 218 -3.74 -4.53 -7.40
CA ARG A 218 -4.44 -3.89 -6.27
C ARG A 218 -4.86 -2.47 -6.60
N GLY A 219 -3.95 -1.68 -7.16
CA GLY A 219 -4.24 -0.32 -7.63
C GLY A 219 -5.43 -0.30 -8.59
N ALA A 220 -5.44 -1.19 -9.59
CA ALA A 220 -6.55 -1.32 -10.53
C ALA A 220 -7.90 -1.64 -9.87
N LYS A 221 -7.92 -2.55 -8.88
CA LYS A 221 -9.13 -2.90 -8.12
C LYS A 221 -9.63 -1.73 -7.27
N ILE A 222 -8.72 -1.02 -6.60
CA ILE A 222 -9.03 0.18 -5.82
C ILE A 222 -9.67 1.23 -6.73
N PHE A 223 -9.08 1.52 -7.89
CA PHE A 223 -9.65 2.46 -8.86
C PHE A 223 -11.03 2.03 -9.34
N CYS A 224 -11.24 0.73 -9.60
CA CYS A 224 -12.54 0.22 -10.02
C CYS A 224 -13.62 0.49 -8.97
N VAL A 225 -13.34 0.19 -7.69
CA VAL A 225 -14.28 0.47 -6.59
C VAL A 225 -14.52 1.97 -6.42
N LEU A 226 -13.45 2.77 -6.46
CA LEU A 226 -13.52 4.23 -6.35
C LEU A 226 -14.41 4.86 -7.45
N ASP A 227 -14.20 4.47 -8.70
CA ASP A 227 -14.94 5.01 -9.84
C ASP A 227 -16.42 4.65 -9.78
N VAL A 228 -16.71 3.43 -9.32
CA VAL A 228 -18.06 2.90 -9.20
C VAL A 228 -18.80 3.48 -8.00
N ALA A 229 -18.25 3.33 -6.80
CA ALA A 229 -18.93 3.66 -5.55
C ALA A 229 -18.80 5.14 -5.19
N ARG A 230 -17.91 5.89 -5.87
CA ARG A 230 -17.58 7.29 -5.56
C ARG A 230 -17.22 7.50 -4.08
N CYS A 231 -16.64 6.48 -3.46
CA CYS A 231 -16.22 6.48 -2.06
C CYS A 231 -14.81 7.06 -1.89
N LYS A 232 -14.31 7.12 -0.63
CA LYS A 232 -12.90 7.44 -0.39
C LYS A 232 -12.02 6.23 -0.73
N ARG A 233 -10.74 6.49 -1.03
CA ARG A 233 -9.77 5.42 -1.34
C ARG A 233 -9.59 4.45 -0.19
N GLN A 234 -9.60 4.97 1.04
CA GLN A 234 -9.58 4.17 2.26
C GLN A 234 -10.79 3.22 2.33
N ASP A 235 -12.01 3.72 2.14
CA ASP A 235 -13.23 2.90 2.14
C ASP A 235 -13.13 1.78 1.09
N ALA A 236 -12.67 2.12 -0.13
CA ALA A 236 -12.46 1.16 -1.20
C ALA A 236 -11.50 0.04 -0.77
N CYS A 237 -10.36 0.40 -0.17
CA CYS A 237 -9.37 -0.56 0.30
C CYS A 237 -9.89 -1.41 1.46
N LEU A 238 -10.63 -0.81 2.41
CA LEU A 238 -11.23 -1.51 3.54
C LEU A 238 -12.22 -2.55 3.05
N HIS A 239 -13.16 -2.18 2.16
CA HIS A 239 -14.12 -3.12 1.60
C HIS A 239 -13.46 -4.19 0.72
N LEU A 240 -12.43 -3.85 -0.03
CA LEU A 240 -11.63 -4.81 -0.79
C LEU A 240 -10.94 -5.80 0.16
N GLY A 241 -10.28 -5.33 1.22
CA GLY A 241 -9.61 -6.18 2.20
C GLY A 241 -10.56 -7.19 2.85
N HIS A 242 -11.73 -6.74 3.31
CA HIS A 242 -12.77 -7.61 3.86
C HIS A 242 -13.34 -8.62 2.85
N SER A 243 -13.26 -8.29 1.57
CA SER A 243 -13.78 -9.12 0.48
C SER A 243 -12.69 -9.93 -0.22
N SER A 244 -11.55 -10.16 0.44
CA SER A 244 -10.41 -10.89 -0.14
C SER A 244 -9.96 -10.31 -1.49
N TRP A 245 -10.06 -9.00 -1.64
CA TRP A 245 -9.79 -8.25 -2.85
C TRP A 245 -10.65 -8.63 -4.06
N ASP A 246 -11.86 -9.14 -3.81
CA ASP A 246 -12.89 -9.31 -4.82
C ASP A 246 -13.69 -7.99 -4.98
N VAL A 247 -13.69 -7.45 -6.20
CA VAL A 247 -14.31 -6.15 -6.50
C VAL A 247 -15.83 -6.23 -6.38
N GLU A 248 -16.46 -7.33 -6.82
CA GLU A 248 -17.91 -7.46 -6.78
C GLU A 248 -18.42 -7.52 -5.34
N LEU A 249 -17.78 -8.36 -4.52
CA LEU A 249 -18.11 -8.49 -3.10
C LEU A 249 -17.85 -7.18 -2.33
N ALA A 250 -16.77 -6.47 -2.66
CA ALA A 250 -16.47 -5.18 -2.04
C ALA A 250 -17.55 -4.14 -2.35
N LEU A 251 -17.98 -4.07 -3.62
CA LEU A 251 -19.08 -3.21 -4.03
C LEU A 251 -20.38 -3.63 -3.33
N GLN A 252 -20.71 -4.92 -3.31
CA GLN A 252 -21.89 -5.46 -2.63
C GLN A 252 -21.97 -5.02 -1.17
N SER A 253 -20.86 -5.19 -0.43
CA SER A 253 -20.73 -4.74 0.95
C SER A 253 -20.98 -3.23 1.10
N LEU A 254 -20.43 -2.42 0.19
CA LEU A 254 -20.50 -0.97 0.26
C LEU A 254 -21.94 -0.44 0.05
N PHE A 255 -22.65 -0.89 -0.98
CA PHE A 255 -24.04 -0.41 -1.18
C PHE A 255 -25.03 -1.05 -0.19
N ALA A 256 -24.79 -2.29 0.28
CA ALA A 256 -25.59 -2.86 1.37
C ALA A 256 -25.51 -1.96 2.62
N GLY A 257 -24.31 -1.49 2.98
CA GLY A 257 -24.13 -0.54 4.08
C GLY A 257 -24.81 0.82 3.84
N ALA A 258 -24.79 1.32 2.60
CA ALA A 258 -25.44 2.59 2.25
C ALA A 258 -26.97 2.54 2.37
N THR A 259 -27.60 1.42 1.98
CA THR A 259 -29.06 1.26 2.06
C THR A 259 -29.58 1.30 3.49
N CYS A 260 -28.85 0.75 4.46
CA CYS A 260 -29.23 0.79 5.87
C CYS A 260 -29.24 2.20 6.45
N ARG A 261 -28.39 3.12 5.96
CA ARG A 261 -28.28 4.48 6.50
C ARG A 261 -29.37 5.44 6.01
N GLN A 262 -29.96 5.18 4.84
CA GLN A 262 -30.91 6.12 4.23
C GLN A 262 -32.37 5.81 4.53
N GLY A 263 -32.67 4.78 5.33
CA GLY A 263 -34.04 4.42 5.70
C GLY A 263 -34.93 4.04 4.51
N PHE A 264 -34.35 3.86 3.32
CA PHE A 264 -35.07 3.28 2.21
C PHE A 264 -35.34 1.81 2.55
N PRO A 265 -36.59 1.34 2.42
CA PRO A 265 -36.87 -0.07 2.59
C PRO A 265 -35.94 -0.81 1.65
N ALA A 266 -35.18 -1.76 2.20
CA ALA A 266 -34.33 -2.63 1.44
C ALA A 266 -35.22 -3.41 0.48
N THR A 267 -35.54 -2.82 -0.67
CA THR A 267 -35.95 -3.57 -1.84
C THR A 267 -34.71 -4.37 -2.19
N ALA A 268 -34.60 -5.54 -1.55
CA ALA A 268 -33.71 -6.63 -1.90
C ALA A 268 -34.07 -7.18 -3.29
N SER A 269 -34.51 -6.32 -4.21
CA SER A 269 -34.68 -6.60 -5.62
C SER A 269 -33.28 -6.80 -6.17
N ALA A 270 -32.81 -8.03 -6.00
CA ALA A 270 -31.78 -8.67 -6.76
C ALA A 270 -30.74 -7.68 -7.27
N TRP A 271 -29.84 -7.24 -6.39
CA TRP A 271 -28.50 -6.95 -6.89
C TRP A 271 -27.86 -8.29 -7.26
N SER A 272 -28.43 -8.91 -8.28
CA SER A 272 -27.85 -10.01 -9.00
C SER A 272 -26.88 -9.34 -9.93
N SER A 273 -25.57 -9.48 -9.65
CA SER A 273 -24.63 -9.35 -10.76
C SER A 273 -25.05 -10.31 -11.87
N GLY A 274 -25.72 -11.44 -11.58
CA GLY A 274 -26.26 -12.33 -12.63
C GLY A 274 -25.16 -12.85 -13.55
N GLY A 275 -23.92 -12.91 -13.05
CA GLY A 275 -22.74 -13.18 -13.88
C GLY A 275 -22.11 -11.95 -14.55
N ALA A 276 -22.58 -10.74 -14.25
CA ALA A 276 -21.92 -9.45 -14.49
C ALA A 276 -20.65 -9.31 -13.65
N LYS A 277 -19.77 -10.30 -13.72
CA LYS A 277 -18.38 -10.09 -13.36
C LYS A 277 -17.96 -8.83 -14.09
N LEU A 278 -17.41 -7.87 -13.36
CA LEU A 278 -16.57 -6.81 -13.89
C LEU A 278 -15.38 -7.46 -14.63
N ARG A 279 -15.66 -8.14 -15.75
CA ARG A 279 -14.65 -8.81 -16.55
C ARG A 279 -14.05 -7.69 -17.37
N ARG A 280 -12.97 -7.14 -16.83
CA ARG A 280 -12.05 -6.29 -17.59
C ARG A 280 -11.48 -6.99 -18.85
N GLY A 281 -11.76 -8.29 -19.02
CA GLY A 281 -11.50 -9.08 -20.23
C GLY A 281 -12.75 -9.43 -21.04
N GLU A 282 -13.89 -8.77 -20.87
CA GLU A 282 -14.93 -8.79 -21.89
C GLU A 282 -14.34 -8.24 -23.17
N VAL A 283 -14.21 -9.11 -24.17
CA VAL A 283 -13.68 -8.76 -25.48
C VAL A 283 -14.75 -8.18 -26.37
N GLU A 284 -16.04 -8.31 -26.02
CA GLU A 284 -17.18 -7.98 -26.87
C GLU A 284 -18.33 -7.36 -26.08
N CYS A 285 -19.12 -6.51 -26.73
CA CYS A 285 -20.30 -5.91 -26.13
C CYS A 285 -21.42 -6.95 -25.95
N PRO A 286 -22.00 -7.12 -24.74
CA PRO A 286 -23.03 -8.13 -24.48
C PRO A 286 -24.36 -7.90 -25.22
N ILE A 287 -24.56 -6.74 -25.86
CA ILE A 287 -25.78 -6.41 -26.60
C ILE A 287 -25.61 -6.67 -28.11
N CYS A 288 -24.51 -6.21 -28.69
CA CYS A 288 -24.29 -6.28 -30.14
C CYS A 288 -23.14 -7.19 -30.55
N THR A 289 -22.49 -7.87 -29.59
CA THR A 289 -21.33 -8.75 -29.76
C THR A 289 -20.16 -8.11 -30.52
N VAL A 290 -20.13 -6.78 -30.64
CA VAL A 290 -19.03 -6.07 -31.30
C VAL A 290 -17.81 -6.14 -30.40
N PRO A 291 -16.65 -6.59 -30.91
CA PRO A 291 -15.44 -6.63 -30.12
C PRO A 291 -14.98 -5.23 -29.71
N TYR A 292 -14.55 -5.10 -28.47
CA TYR A 292 -13.83 -3.94 -27.97
C TYR A 292 -12.41 -3.95 -28.54
N ALA A 293 -12.28 -3.68 -29.84
CA ALA A 293 -10.99 -3.50 -30.49
C ALA A 293 -10.24 -2.32 -29.84
N GLU A 294 -8.90 -2.35 -29.89
CA GLU A 294 -8.05 -1.25 -29.40
C GLU A 294 -8.54 0.10 -29.94
N GLY A 295 -8.99 0.98 -29.04
CA GLY A 295 -9.49 2.32 -29.38
C GLY A 295 -11.01 2.46 -29.49
N SER A 296 -11.78 1.37 -29.47
CA SER A 296 -13.23 1.46 -29.38
C SER A 296 -13.67 1.90 -27.98
N ARG A 297 -14.56 2.90 -27.91
CA ARG A 297 -15.03 3.47 -26.64
C ARG A 297 -16.08 2.56 -26.01
N SER A 298 -15.76 2.04 -24.82
CA SER A 298 -16.70 1.35 -23.94
C SER A 298 -17.21 2.28 -22.83
N VAL A 299 -18.40 1.99 -22.32
CA VAL A 299 -19.04 2.71 -21.23
C VAL A 299 -19.52 1.69 -20.20
N ILE A 300 -19.16 1.89 -18.94
CA ILE A 300 -19.60 1.03 -17.83
C ILE A 300 -20.90 1.58 -17.26
N THR A 301 -21.94 0.74 -17.15
CA THR A 301 -23.22 1.18 -16.58
C THR A 301 -23.12 1.40 -15.07
N HIS A 302 -23.77 2.44 -14.54
CA HIS A 302 -23.72 2.74 -13.11
C HIS A 302 -24.58 1.81 -12.24
N CYS A 303 -25.61 1.16 -12.80
CA CYS A 303 -26.53 0.35 -11.99
C CYS A 303 -26.00 -1.07 -11.70
N CYS A 304 -25.27 -1.66 -12.63
CA CYS A 304 -24.86 -3.07 -12.54
C CYS A 304 -23.50 -3.35 -13.20
N PHE A 305 -22.77 -2.28 -13.56
CA PHE A 305 -21.37 -2.38 -13.97
C PHE A 305 -21.12 -3.19 -15.24
N GLN A 306 -22.13 -3.25 -16.09
CA GLN A 306 -22.04 -3.89 -17.39
C GLN A 306 -21.28 -3.01 -18.36
N VAL A 307 -20.33 -3.59 -19.11
CA VAL A 307 -19.58 -2.85 -20.11
C VAL A 307 -20.38 -2.86 -21.41
N LEU A 308 -20.67 -1.68 -21.94
CA LEU A 308 -21.39 -1.51 -23.20
C LEU A 308 -20.52 -0.78 -24.21
N CYS A 309 -20.65 -1.10 -25.50
CA CYS A 309 -20.12 -0.21 -26.53
C CYS A 309 -20.91 1.11 -26.53
N LEU A 310 -20.24 2.20 -26.90
CA LEU A 310 -20.86 3.53 -26.90
C LEU A 310 -22.14 3.59 -27.76
N ALA A 311 -22.20 2.84 -28.86
CA ALA A 311 -23.39 2.77 -29.70
C ALA A 311 -24.59 2.16 -28.96
N CYS A 312 -24.41 1.02 -28.30
CA CYS A 312 -25.46 0.40 -27.50
C CYS A 312 -25.85 1.25 -26.29
N HIS A 313 -24.88 1.87 -25.62
CA HIS A 313 -25.14 2.82 -24.54
C HIS A 313 -26.03 3.99 -25.01
N LYS A 314 -25.71 4.60 -26.18
CA LYS A 314 -26.53 5.68 -26.77
C LYS A 314 -27.93 5.21 -27.14
N ARG A 315 -28.09 4.01 -27.71
CA ARG A 315 -29.41 3.45 -28.07
C ARG A 315 -30.29 3.18 -26.85
N LEU A 316 -29.68 2.87 -25.71
CA LEU A 316 -30.37 2.64 -24.43
C LEU A 316 -30.57 3.92 -23.60
N THR A 317 -30.03 5.04 -24.05
CA THR A 317 -30.20 6.34 -23.39
C THR A 317 -31.40 7.06 -23.99
N ASP A 318 -32.37 7.41 -23.17
CA ASP A 318 -33.58 8.12 -23.60
C ASP A 318 -33.33 9.61 -23.90
N VAL A 319 -34.37 10.30 -24.37
CA VAL A 319 -34.35 11.75 -24.63
C VAL A 319 -34.10 12.58 -23.36
N MET A 320 -34.38 12.01 -22.18
CA MET A 320 -34.15 12.62 -20.87
C MET A 320 -32.75 12.35 -20.33
N ARG A 321 -31.85 11.79 -21.14
CA ARG A 321 -30.47 11.44 -20.77
C ARG A 321 -30.42 10.43 -19.62
N ARG A 322 -31.36 9.48 -19.62
CA ARG A 322 -31.38 8.35 -18.69
C ARG A 322 -31.12 7.05 -19.43
N LEU A 323 -30.14 6.30 -18.96
CA LEU A 323 -29.85 4.96 -19.44
C LEU A 323 -30.81 3.98 -18.77
N SER A 324 -31.63 3.32 -19.59
CA SER A 324 -32.45 2.18 -19.18
C SER A 324 -31.65 0.90 -19.38
N CYS A 325 -31.06 0.38 -18.30
CA CYS A 325 -30.14 -0.73 -18.41
C CYS A 325 -30.89 -2.06 -18.64
N PRO A 326 -30.60 -2.82 -19.70
CA PRO A 326 -31.33 -4.05 -20.01
C PRO A 326 -31.03 -5.22 -19.06
N PHE A 327 -29.91 -5.16 -18.33
CA PHE A 327 -29.48 -6.24 -17.43
C PHE A 327 -30.13 -6.11 -16.04
N CYS A 328 -30.02 -4.94 -15.43
CA CYS A 328 -30.51 -4.67 -14.07
C CYS A 328 -31.93 -4.08 -14.06
N ARG A 329 -32.46 -3.65 -15.22
CA ARG A 329 -33.69 -2.85 -15.39
C ARG A 329 -33.72 -1.51 -14.65
N GLY A 330 -32.59 -1.13 -14.05
CA GLY A 330 -32.38 0.16 -13.40
C GLY A 330 -32.24 1.29 -14.41
N VAL A 331 -32.67 2.47 -13.99
CA VAL A 331 -32.61 3.72 -14.76
C VAL A 331 -31.59 4.64 -14.10
N SER A 332 -30.55 5.05 -14.85
CA SER A 332 -29.46 5.90 -14.33
C SER A 332 -29.27 7.13 -15.19
N LYS A 333 -28.93 8.28 -14.57
CA LYS A 333 -28.64 9.51 -15.32
C LYS A 333 -27.26 9.39 -15.98
N VAL A 334 -27.18 9.73 -17.27
CA VAL A 334 -25.92 9.69 -18.03
C VAL A 334 -25.12 10.97 -17.78
N PRO A 335 -23.83 10.89 -17.40
CA PRO A 335 -22.93 12.03 -17.30
C PRO A 335 -22.89 12.87 -18.58
N GLU A 336 -22.73 14.19 -18.45
CA GLU A 336 -22.73 15.12 -19.59
C GLU A 336 -21.51 14.91 -20.51
N GLU A 337 -20.38 14.50 -19.95
CA GLU A 337 -19.12 14.22 -20.66
C GLU A 337 -19.23 13.13 -21.73
N LEU A 338 -20.13 12.16 -21.57
CA LEU A 338 -20.34 11.06 -22.52
C LEU A 338 -21.19 11.46 -23.74
N GLN A 339 -21.67 12.71 -23.77
CA GLN A 339 -22.63 13.17 -24.77
C GLN A 339 -21.95 13.82 -25.99
N ASP A 340 -20.69 14.24 -25.86
CA ASP A 340 -20.05 15.17 -26.80
C ASP A 340 -19.39 14.54 -28.05
N ASP A 341 -19.75 13.30 -28.39
CA ASP A 341 -19.28 12.68 -29.64
C ASP A 341 -19.98 13.20 -30.90
N ARG A 342 -20.83 14.22 -30.77
CA ARG A 342 -21.45 14.93 -31.88
C ARG A 342 -20.61 16.09 -32.41
N SER A 343 -19.44 16.39 -31.84
CA SER A 343 -18.52 17.30 -32.51
C SER A 343 -17.91 16.55 -33.71
N PRO A 344 -18.26 16.86 -34.97
CA PRO A 344 -17.51 16.34 -36.09
C PRO A 344 -16.08 16.80 -35.87
N ARG A 345 -15.19 15.88 -35.50
CA ARG A 345 -13.76 16.10 -35.65
C ARG A 345 -13.60 16.37 -37.14
N LYS A 346 -13.54 17.65 -37.51
CA LYS A 346 -13.05 18.10 -38.80
C LYS A 346 -11.69 17.42 -38.91
N HIS A 347 -11.64 16.33 -39.65
CA HIS A 347 -10.40 15.71 -40.06
C HIS A 347 -9.68 16.80 -40.86
N ARG A 348 -8.82 17.56 -40.18
CA ARG A 348 -7.86 18.42 -40.83
C ARG A 348 -6.98 17.47 -41.64
N PRO A 349 -6.92 17.57 -42.97
CA PRO A 349 -6.02 16.75 -43.76
C PRO A 349 -4.61 17.02 -43.24
N LEU A 350 -3.95 16.00 -42.70
CA LEU A 350 -2.54 16.06 -42.34
C LEU A 350 -1.74 15.96 -43.65
N ALA A 351 -1.65 17.08 -44.36
CA ALA A 351 -0.61 17.30 -45.35
C ALA A 351 0.63 17.83 -44.62
N GLY A 352 1.66 16.99 -44.53
CA GLY A 352 3.05 17.40 -44.35
C GLY A 352 3.44 17.91 -42.96
N GLN A 353 3.86 17.01 -42.08
CA GLN A 353 4.98 17.32 -41.17
C GLN A 353 5.74 16.02 -40.86
N ALA A 354 6.94 15.98 -41.41
CA ALA A 354 7.94 14.97 -41.14
C ALA A 354 8.51 15.16 -39.72
N GLY A 355 8.79 14.03 -39.06
CA GLY A 355 9.90 13.92 -38.12
C GLY A 355 9.65 14.35 -36.68
N PHE A 356 8.90 13.54 -35.92
CA PHE A 356 9.19 13.33 -34.51
C PHE A 356 9.14 11.82 -34.21
N GLY A 357 10.27 11.30 -33.72
CA GLY A 357 10.47 9.89 -33.45
C GLY A 357 9.63 9.36 -32.28
N PRO A 358 9.46 8.04 -32.17
CA PRO A 358 8.57 7.43 -31.20
C PRO A 358 9.14 7.53 -29.77
N HIS A 359 8.34 8.09 -28.86
CA HIS A 359 8.47 7.87 -27.42
C HIS A 359 7.96 6.46 -27.08
N PRO A 360 8.77 5.56 -26.48
CA PRO A 360 8.28 4.27 -26.04
C PRO A 360 7.72 4.36 -24.60
N GLY A 361 6.65 3.60 -24.35
CA GLY A 361 6.17 3.26 -23.01
C GLY A 361 4.89 3.98 -22.60
N TRP A 362 3.93 3.24 -22.05
CA TRP A 362 2.61 3.66 -21.55
C TRP A 362 1.38 3.46 -22.44
N ARG A 363 1.37 2.53 -23.40
CA ARG A 363 0.12 1.92 -23.91
C ARG A 363 0.38 0.49 -24.39
N GLY A 364 -0.12 -0.52 -23.66
CA GLY A 364 -0.21 -1.89 -24.19
C GLY A 364 -0.06 -3.05 -23.20
N GLU A 365 0.89 -3.01 -22.26
CA GLU A 365 1.32 -4.25 -21.58
C GLU A 365 0.52 -4.69 -20.33
N VAL A 366 -0.41 -3.86 -19.83
CA VAL A 366 -1.21 -4.23 -18.64
C VAL A 366 -2.27 -5.31 -18.94
N VAL A 367 -2.54 -5.63 -20.20
CA VAL A 367 -3.57 -6.60 -20.61
C VAL A 367 -3.14 -8.06 -20.34
N ALA A 368 -1.84 -8.36 -20.23
CA ALA A 368 -1.36 -9.72 -20.02
C ALA A 368 -1.22 -10.14 -18.53
N ALA A 369 -1.13 -9.17 -17.60
CA ALA A 369 -0.74 -9.43 -16.20
C ALA A 369 -1.87 -9.91 -15.26
N LEU A 370 -3.12 -10.04 -15.73
CA LEU A 370 -4.29 -10.38 -14.89
C LEU A 370 -4.83 -11.80 -15.10
N ARG A 371 -4.11 -12.66 -15.83
CA ARG A 371 -4.37 -14.11 -15.81
C ARG A 371 -3.60 -14.70 -14.63
N GLU A 372 -4.28 -15.02 -13.54
CA GLU A 372 -3.73 -15.99 -12.59
C GLU A 372 -3.46 -17.30 -13.33
N PRO A 373 -2.21 -17.80 -13.39
CA PRO A 373 -1.97 -19.13 -13.91
C PRO A 373 -2.67 -20.12 -12.98
N ARG A 374 -3.66 -20.86 -13.50
CA ARG A 374 -4.10 -22.11 -12.89
C ARG A 374 -2.84 -22.94 -12.60
N PRO A 375 -2.65 -23.50 -11.39
CA PRO A 375 -1.48 -24.31 -11.10
C PRO A 375 -1.47 -25.50 -12.07
N ALA A 376 -0.58 -25.45 -13.05
CA ALA A 376 -0.26 -26.60 -13.87
C ALA A 376 0.26 -27.68 -12.93
N ALA A 377 -0.29 -28.90 -13.04
CA ALA A 377 0.18 -30.06 -12.31
C ALA A 377 1.70 -30.18 -12.54
N ARG A 378 2.48 -30.07 -11.46
CA ARG A 378 3.94 -30.21 -11.50
C ARG A 378 4.28 -31.59 -12.08
N PRO A 379 5.09 -31.70 -13.14
CA PRO A 379 5.68 -32.98 -13.52
C PRO A 379 6.58 -33.46 -12.38
N ALA A 380 6.45 -34.74 -12.03
CA ALA A 380 7.21 -35.39 -10.99
C ALA A 380 8.72 -35.21 -11.23
N LEU A 381 9.38 -34.48 -10.33
CA LEU A 381 10.83 -34.38 -10.30
C LEU A 381 11.41 -35.75 -9.92
N ARG A 382 12.24 -36.29 -10.82
CA ARG A 382 13.08 -37.47 -10.56
C ARG A 382 13.93 -37.24 -9.30
N PRO A 383 14.12 -38.25 -8.45
CA PRO A 383 15.00 -38.14 -7.29
C PRO A 383 16.47 -37.96 -7.74
N PRO A 384 17.25 -37.11 -7.07
CA PRO A 384 18.68 -36.97 -7.36
C PRO A 384 19.43 -38.24 -6.94
N GLN A 385 20.32 -38.71 -7.80
CA GLN A 385 21.25 -39.78 -7.47
C GLN A 385 22.24 -39.35 -6.37
N PRO A 386 22.65 -40.26 -5.48
CA PRO A 386 23.57 -39.95 -4.40
C PRO A 386 24.98 -39.68 -4.95
N ARG A 387 25.48 -38.47 -4.74
CA ARG A 387 26.90 -38.13 -4.95
C ARG A 387 27.74 -38.76 -3.83
N ALA A 388 28.85 -39.37 -4.25
CA ALA A 388 29.85 -40.00 -3.41
C ALA A 388 30.36 -39.07 -2.29
N ALA A 389 30.51 -39.65 -1.10
CA ALA A 389 31.01 -38.98 0.09
C ALA A 389 32.51 -38.61 -0.06
N PRO A 390 32.94 -37.44 0.42
CA PRO A 390 34.36 -37.14 0.55
C PRO A 390 34.98 -37.90 1.74
N ALA A 391 36.23 -38.29 1.54
CA ALA A 391 37.04 -39.10 2.44
C ALA A 391 37.19 -38.48 3.85
N ARG A 392 37.11 -39.36 4.85
CA ARG A 392 37.43 -39.09 6.26
C ARG A 392 38.89 -38.63 6.43
N PRO A 393 39.17 -37.59 7.22
CA PRO A 393 40.52 -37.38 7.74
C PRO A 393 40.82 -38.36 8.88
N LEU A 394 42.09 -38.79 8.88
CA LEU A 394 42.73 -39.68 9.84
C LEU A 394 42.59 -39.20 11.29
N ARG A 395 42.31 -40.18 12.16
CA ARG A 395 42.36 -40.07 13.62
C ARG A 395 43.75 -39.62 14.09
N GLN A 396 43.81 -38.55 14.88
CA GLN A 396 44.91 -38.28 15.80
C GLN A 396 44.64 -38.93 17.15
N ALA A 397 45.71 -39.34 17.82
CA ALA A 397 45.75 -40.16 19.02
C ALA A 397 45.17 -39.48 20.29
N PRO A 398 44.67 -40.25 21.27
CA PRO A 398 44.13 -39.72 22.51
C PRO A 398 45.25 -39.60 23.54
N ASN A 399 45.49 -38.39 24.08
CA ASN A 399 46.06 -38.18 25.41
C ASN A 399 46.05 -36.67 25.71
N SER A 400 44.89 -36.16 26.11
CA SER A 400 44.78 -34.91 26.84
C SER A 400 43.60 -35.03 27.80
N PRO A 401 43.78 -34.74 29.10
CA PRO A 401 42.69 -34.77 30.06
C PRO A 401 41.65 -33.68 29.72
N PRO A 402 40.35 -33.95 29.92
CA PRO A 402 39.30 -32.97 29.63
C PRO A 402 39.41 -31.74 30.55
N PRO A 403 39.10 -30.54 30.06
CA PRO A 403 39.04 -29.35 30.91
C PRO A 403 37.91 -29.46 31.95
N PRO A 404 38.06 -28.82 33.12
CA PRO A 404 37.05 -28.84 34.17
C PRO A 404 35.73 -28.20 33.68
N PRO A 405 34.57 -28.69 34.15
CA PRO A 405 33.29 -28.13 33.78
C PRO A 405 33.18 -26.67 34.25
N PRO A 406 32.58 -25.77 33.45
CA PRO A 406 32.34 -24.40 33.87
C PRO A 406 31.38 -24.38 35.08
N PRO A 407 31.52 -23.38 35.98
CA PRO A 407 30.65 -23.26 37.13
C PRO A 407 29.19 -23.11 36.69
N ALA A 408 28.29 -23.79 37.40
CA ALA A 408 26.87 -23.80 37.12
C ALA A 408 26.30 -22.37 37.11
N CYS A 409 25.98 -21.84 35.93
CA CYS A 409 25.13 -20.67 35.79
C CYS A 409 23.72 -21.04 36.23
N THR A 410 23.35 -20.62 37.44
CA THR A 410 21.95 -20.56 37.88
C THR A 410 21.16 -19.68 36.91
N ARG A 411 20.29 -20.30 36.11
CA ARG A 411 19.30 -19.58 35.31
C ARG A 411 18.38 -18.81 36.25
N PRO A 412 18.17 -17.49 36.07
CA PRO A 412 17.08 -16.80 36.73
C PRO A 412 15.75 -17.39 36.25
N PRO A 413 14.72 -17.49 37.11
CA PRO A 413 13.42 -17.99 36.72
C PRO A 413 12.80 -17.09 35.63
N PRO A 414 12.02 -17.65 34.70
CA PRO A 414 11.36 -16.85 33.67
C PRO A 414 10.37 -15.88 34.32
N PRO A 415 10.22 -14.64 33.81
CA PRO A 415 9.21 -13.73 34.31
C PRO A 415 7.82 -14.29 34.01
N SER A 416 7.11 -14.68 35.06
CA SER A 416 5.68 -14.98 35.07
C SER A 416 4.93 -13.70 34.67
N GLY A 417 4.37 -13.63 33.46
CA GLY A 417 3.44 -12.54 33.11
C GLY A 417 3.41 -12.02 31.67
N VAL A 418 4.18 -12.57 30.72
CA VAL A 418 4.30 -11.97 29.37
C VAL A 418 3.08 -12.22 28.46
N GLY A 419 2.17 -13.14 28.84
CA GLY A 419 0.99 -13.48 28.03
C GLY A 419 -0.19 -12.49 28.13
N ALA A 420 -0.37 -11.82 29.28
CA ALA A 420 -1.54 -10.96 29.51
C ALA A 420 -1.31 -9.49 29.10
N ALA A 421 -0.07 -9.00 29.16
CA ALA A 421 0.27 -7.61 28.83
C ALA A 421 0.30 -7.33 27.31
N ARG A 422 0.38 -8.34 26.45
CA ARG A 422 0.47 -8.17 24.98
C ARG A 422 -0.83 -7.69 24.32
N ARG A 423 -1.99 -7.83 24.98
CA ARG A 423 -3.28 -7.34 24.49
C ARG A 423 -3.63 -5.91 24.96
N SER A 424 -2.98 -5.40 26.01
CA SER A 424 -3.40 -4.13 26.61
C SER A 424 -2.95 -2.91 25.80
N TRP A 425 -1.73 -2.89 25.26
CA TRP A 425 -1.20 -1.71 24.57
C TRP A 425 -2.01 -1.31 23.32
N TRP A 426 -2.45 -2.29 22.52
CA TRP A 426 -3.29 -2.05 21.34
C TRP A 426 -4.73 -1.67 21.71
N GLN A 427 -5.30 -2.25 22.76
CA GLN A 427 -6.62 -1.85 23.28
C GLN A 427 -6.59 -0.44 23.91
N GLU A 428 -5.46 -0.04 24.47
CA GLU A 428 -5.26 1.28 25.10
C GLU A 428 -5.12 2.38 24.04
N ARG A 429 -4.47 2.08 22.91
CA ARG A 429 -4.44 2.99 21.74
C ARG A 429 -5.81 3.11 21.06
N ALA A 430 -6.57 2.02 20.95
CA ALA A 430 -7.96 2.05 20.44
C ALA A 430 -8.93 2.83 21.35
N ARG A 431 -8.71 2.82 22.68
CA ARG A 431 -9.47 3.66 23.63
C ARG A 431 -9.07 5.14 23.58
N SER A 432 -7.81 5.45 23.25
CA SER A 432 -7.30 6.82 23.19
C SER A 432 -7.81 7.59 21.95
N LEU A 433 -8.27 6.88 20.92
CA LEU A 433 -8.80 7.45 19.68
C LEU A 433 -10.34 7.51 19.66
N ALA A 434 -11.04 7.06 20.71
CA ALA A 434 -12.48 7.20 20.82
C ALA A 434 -12.83 8.65 21.23
N PRO A 435 -13.68 9.38 20.49
CA PRO A 435 -14.10 10.71 20.90
C PRO A 435 -14.81 10.63 22.26
N SER A 436 -14.37 11.46 23.20
CA SER A 436 -14.95 11.58 24.54
C SER A 436 -16.37 12.14 24.42
N ALA A 437 -17.35 11.25 24.25
CA ALA A 437 -18.76 11.60 24.31
C ALA A 437 -19.19 11.74 25.78
N ARG A 438 -18.80 12.84 26.43
CA ARG A 438 -19.55 13.34 27.58
C ARG A 438 -20.53 14.39 27.06
N PRO A 439 -21.85 14.18 27.16
CA PRO A 439 -22.81 15.25 26.88
C PRO A 439 -22.61 16.37 27.92
N PRO A 440 -22.72 17.66 27.52
CA PRO A 440 -22.69 18.75 28.46
C PRO A 440 -23.90 18.67 29.40
N PRO A 441 -23.76 19.07 30.67
CA PRO A 441 -24.92 19.24 31.54
C PRO A 441 -25.80 20.36 30.97
N PHE A 442 -27.08 20.04 30.75
CA PHE A 442 -28.08 21.05 30.42
C PHE A 442 -28.37 21.92 31.65
N PRO A 443 -28.65 23.22 31.47
CA PRO A 443 -29.09 24.12 32.53
C PRO A 443 -30.50 23.80 33.04
#